data_AF-A0A212PZI3-F1
#
_entry.id   AF-A0A212PZI3-F1
#
_cell.length_a   1.000
_cell.length_b   1.000
_cell.length_c   1.000
_cell.angle_alpha   90.00
_cell.angle_beta   90.00
_cell.angle_gamma   90.00
#
_symmetry.space_group_name_H-M   'P 1'
#
loop_
_entity.id
_entity.type
_entity.pdbx_description
1 polymer ?
#
loop_
_entity_poly.entity_id
_entity_poly.type
_entity_poly.pdbx_seq_one_letter_code
_entity_poly.pdbx_strand_id
1 'polypeptide(L)'
;MRSFVGRCLLLLLVAWPGMALARDGLLPFFDTNDAGASDPSPPPPQLTPFDRAVLEVCGNWGSTPTASRFRAMLDEPALAAGVAAMATLAMPRADLDHFKDRLTRAWFAAGGFEHVFCGQPGRRTVGGLHFAPRYLELQEEGLAGRLPPAACNRTEIVPPIYTIGMVYALPGSPGRFRACPKGYALGVDAATLLASGLKALLAEGRDGMCLAPLRTDDGTALQAVFVARRGAIRTFYPDATPHCSSGSQNGTCRCGG
;
A
#
# COMPACT_ATOMS: atom_id res chain seq x y z
N MET A 1 28.84 13.79 -66.44
CA MET A 1 27.50 13.80 -65.81
C MET A 1 27.67 13.45 -64.33
N ARG A 2 27.08 14.27 -63.45
CA ARG A 2 27.46 14.40 -62.03
C ARG A 2 26.80 13.34 -61.15
N SER A 3 27.59 12.79 -60.23
CA SER A 3 27.18 11.86 -59.17
C SER A 3 26.44 12.61 -58.07
N PHE A 4 25.25 12.13 -57.68
CA PHE A 4 24.47 12.65 -56.55
C PHE A 4 24.45 11.57 -55.45
N VAL A 5 25.25 11.78 -54.40
CA VAL A 5 25.21 10.96 -53.18
C VAL A 5 24.29 11.68 -52.19
N GLY A 6 23.08 11.15 -52.01
CA GLY A 6 22.13 11.64 -51.01
C GLY A 6 22.56 11.21 -49.60
N ARG A 7 22.92 12.19 -48.76
CA ARG A 7 23.09 11.99 -47.32
C ARG A 7 21.72 11.97 -46.65
N CYS A 8 21.30 10.81 -46.15
CA CYS A 8 20.16 10.67 -45.26
C CYS A 8 20.60 11.12 -43.85
N LEU A 9 20.13 12.29 -43.42
CA LEU A 9 20.34 12.81 -42.07
C LEU A 9 19.31 12.14 -41.13
N LEU A 10 19.75 11.15 -40.37
CA LEU A 10 18.93 10.50 -39.34
C LEU A 10 18.88 11.43 -38.11
N LEU A 11 17.78 12.15 -37.92
CA LEU A 11 17.50 12.91 -36.70
C LEU A 11 17.12 11.93 -35.58
N LEU A 12 18.04 11.69 -34.66
CA LEU A 12 17.76 11.03 -33.38
C LEU A 12 16.97 12.02 -32.51
N LEU A 13 15.65 11.82 -32.42
CA LEU A 13 14.82 12.43 -31.39
C LEU A 13 15.19 11.81 -30.04
N VAL A 14 15.92 12.57 -29.23
CA VAL A 14 16.13 12.27 -27.81
C VAL A 14 14.81 12.53 -27.10
N ALA A 15 14.04 11.47 -26.82
CA ALA A 15 12.87 11.56 -25.97
C ALA A 15 13.33 11.86 -24.53
N TRP A 16 12.96 13.03 -24.01
CA TRP A 16 13.09 13.35 -22.59
C TRP A 16 12.13 12.48 -21.76
N PRO A 17 12.59 11.83 -20.68
CA PRO A 17 11.68 11.15 -19.78
C PRO A 17 10.98 12.16 -18.87
N GLY A 18 9.66 12.03 -18.72
CA GLY A 18 9.01 12.35 -17.45
C GLY A 18 7.99 13.48 -17.39
N MET A 19 7.20 13.75 -18.42
CA MET A 19 5.80 14.15 -18.18
C MET A 19 4.94 12.90 -18.34
N ALA A 20 4.79 12.12 -17.26
CA ALA A 20 3.77 11.08 -17.22
C ALA A 20 2.40 11.77 -17.08
N LEU A 21 1.88 12.27 -18.19
CA LEU A 21 0.45 12.56 -18.29
C LEU A 21 -0.28 11.25 -17.99
N ALA A 22 -1.21 11.29 -17.04
CA ALA A 22 -2.09 10.17 -16.71
C ALA A 22 -2.66 9.60 -18.01
N ARG A 23 -2.28 8.36 -18.32
CA ARG A 23 -2.94 7.60 -19.39
C ARG A 23 -4.42 7.57 -19.00
N ASP A 24 -5.27 8.13 -19.84
CA ASP A 24 -6.75 8.13 -19.74
C ASP A 24 -7.44 9.24 -18.90
N GLY A 25 -6.78 10.37 -18.64
CA GLY A 25 -7.45 11.55 -18.06
C GLY A 25 -7.89 11.38 -16.59
N LEU A 26 -7.23 10.47 -15.87
CA LEU A 26 -7.35 10.31 -14.42
C LEU A 26 -6.50 11.37 -13.71
N LEU A 27 -6.95 11.83 -12.55
CA LEU A 27 -6.07 12.62 -11.68
C LEU A 27 -5.09 11.65 -11.01
N PRO A 28 -3.78 11.95 -10.97
CA PRO A 28 -2.80 11.05 -10.38
C PRO A 28 -2.94 10.99 -8.86
N PHE A 29 -2.66 9.83 -8.27
CA PHE A 29 -2.32 9.70 -6.85
C PHE A 29 -0.94 10.28 -6.55
N PHE A 30 -0.01 10.20 -7.50
CA PHE A 30 1.36 10.68 -7.36
C PHE A 30 1.82 11.40 -8.61
N ASP A 31 2.46 12.55 -8.47
CA ASP A 31 3.13 13.23 -9.58
C ASP A 31 4.51 13.76 -9.15
N THR A 32 5.20 14.47 -10.03
CA THR A 32 6.56 14.98 -9.76
C THR A 32 6.59 16.39 -9.20
N ASN A 33 5.43 17.03 -9.02
CA ASN A 33 5.30 18.41 -8.59
C ASN A 33 4.90 18.47 -7.12
N ASP A 34 5.90 18.56 -6.24
CA ASP A 34 5.67 18.76 -4.81
C ASP A 34 5.08 20.15 -4.53
N ALA A 35 3.76 20.19 -4.32
CA ALA A 35 3.04 21.41 -3.95
C ALA A 35 3.00 21.65 -2.42
N GLY A 36 3.81 20.92 -1.65
CA GLY A 36 3.92 21.03 -0.20
C GLY A 36 2.84 20.26 0.57
N ALA A 37 2.61 20.66 1.82
CA ALA A 37 1.83 19.87 2.79
C ALA A 37 0.35 19.62 2.42
N SER A 38 -0.22 20.43 1.52
CA SER A 38 -1.59 20.28 1.02
C SER A 38 -1.68 19.60 -0.33
N ASP A 39 -0.57 19.11 -0.87
CA ASP A 39 -0.52 18.47 -2.18
C ASP A 39 -1.33 17.15 -2.17
N PRO A 40 -2.41 17.04 -2.98
CA PRO A 40 -3.17 15.81 -3.08
C PRO A 40 -2.50 14.73 -3.95
N SER A 41 -1.37 15.03 -4.60
CA SER A 41 -0.65 14.15 -5.53
C SER A 41 0.86 14.13 -5.23
N PRO A 42 1.27 13.76 -4.00
CA PRO A 42 2.66 13.86 -3.59
C PRO A 42 3.62 13.07 -4.50
N PRO A 43 4.94 13.28 -4.39
CA PRO A 43 5.93 12.47 -5.08
C PRO A 43 5.69 10.95 -4.94
N PRO A 44 5.88 10.17 -6.02
CA PRO A 44 5.69 8.73 -5.96
C PRO A 44 6.62 8.09 -4.93
N PRO A 45 6.15 7.09 -4.16
CA PRO A 45 7.00 6.40 -3.20
C PRO A 45 8.12 5.66 -3.93
N GLN A 46 9.29 5.59 -3.30
CA GLN A 46 10.35 4.70 -3.77
C GLN A 46 10.03 3.27 -3.34
N LEU A 47 10.01 2.35 -4.32
CA LEU A 47 9.71 0.94 -4.07
C LEU A 47 10.98 0.16 -3.74
N THR A 48 11.00 -0.43 -2.55
CA THR A 48 12.01 -1.41 -2.15
C THR A 48 11.86 -2.72 -2.93
N PRO A 49 12.87 -3.60 -2.95
CA PRO A 49 12.72 -4.95 -3.49
C PRO A 49 11.57 -5.73 -2.82
N PHE A 50 11.34 -5.51 -1.53
CA PHE A 50 10.29 -6.19 -0.78
C PHE A 50 8.89 -5.69 -1.18
N ASP A 51 8.74 -4.40 -1.47
CA ASP A 51 7.49 -3.83 -1.97
C ASP A 51 7.08 -4.47 -3.29
N ARG A 52 8.04 -4.59 -4.22
CA ARG A 52 7.81 -5.21 -5.53
C ARG A 52 7.39 -6.67 -5.38
N ALA A 53 8.08 -7.42 -4.52
CA ALA A 53 7.73 -8.80 -4.24
C ALA A 53 6.31 -8.94 -3.65
N VAL A 54 5.89 -8.02 -2.78
CA VAL A 54 4.51 -7.98 -2.26
C VAL A 54 3.49 -7.66 -3.35
N LEU A 55 3.77 -6.71 -4.26
CA LEU A 55 2.93 -6.45 -5.43
C LEU A 55 2.82 -7.69 -6.33
N GLU A 56 3.92 -8.43 -6.54
CA GLU A 56 3.89 -9.69 -7.28
C GLU A 56 3.03 -10.75 -6.59
N VAL A 57 3.01 -10.83 -5.25
CA VAL A 57 2.09 -11.71 -4.51
C VAL A 57 0.63 -11.28 -4.73
N CYS A 58 0.36 -9.97 -4.77
CA CYS A 58 -0.96 -9.44 -5.07
C CYS A 58 -1.42 -9.77 -6.50
N GLY A 59 -0.51 -9.75 -7.47
CA GLY A 59 -0.81 -9.96 -8.87
C GLY A 59 -1.74 -8.90 -9.46
N ASN A 60 -2.38 -9.22 -10.58
CA ASN A 60 -3.26 -8.29 -11.30
C ASN A 60 -4.36 -7.72 -10.39
N TRP A 61 -4.82 -6.50 -10.67
CA TRP A 61 -5.94 -5.88 -9.96
C TRP A 61 -7.16 -6.81 -9.85
N GLY A 62 -7.67 -7.01 -8.63
CA GLY A 62 -8.80 -7.93 -8.36
C GLY A 62 -8.44 -9.42 -8.26
N SER A 63 -7.17 -9.79 -8.34
CA SER A 63 -6.72 -11.14 -8.03
C SER A 63 -6.73 -11.41 -6.53
N THR A 64 -6.92 -12.68 -6.14
CA THR A 64 -6.82 -13.12 -4.75
C THR A 64 -5.45 -13.74 -4.48
N PRO A 65 -4.63 -13.15 -3.60
CA PRO A 65 -3.31 -13.68 -3.25
C PRO A 65 -3.44 -14.98 -2.45
N THR A 66 -2.42 -15.84 -2.53
CA THR A 66 -2.40 -17.12 -1.79
C THR A 66 -1.31 -17.15 -0.72
N ALA A 67 -1.61 -17.82 0.39
CA ALA A 67 -0.66 -17.98 1.50
C ALA A 67 0.60 -18.73 1.05
N SER A 68 0.49 -19.69 0.12
CA SER A 68 1.64 -20.42 -0.41
C SER A 68 2.56 -19.53 -1.25
N ARG A 69 2.01 -18.65 -2.10
CA ARG A 69 2.80 -17.69 -2.88
C ARG A 69 3.53 -16.70 -1.96
N PHE A 70 2.84 -16.18 -0.95
CA PHE A 70 3.48 -15.32 0.06
C PHE A 70 4.56 -16.07 0.85
N ARG A 71 4.30 -17.31 1.28
CA ARG A 71 5.30 -18.10 2.01
C ARG A 71 6.54 -18.37 1.17
N ALA A 72 6.37 -18.66 -0.12
CA ALA A 72 7.48 -18.83 -1.07
C ALA A 72 8.26 -17.52 -1.28
N MET A 73 7.57 -16.39 -1.39
CA MET A 73 8.22 -15.06 -1.44
C MET A 73 9.15 -14.86 -0.23
N LEU A 74 8.76 -15.27 0.98
CA LEU A 74 9.61 -15.16 2.17
C LEU A 74 10.87 -16.05 2.13
N ASP A 75 10.94 -17.05 1.24
CA ASP A 75 12.11 -17.91 1.06
C ASP A 75 13.08 -17.41 0.00
N GLU A 76 12.71 -16.37 -0.76
CA GLU A 76 13.58 -15.81 -1.79
C GLU A 76 14.89 -15.26 -1.19
N PRO A 77 16.07 -15.75 -1.61
CA PRO A 77 17.34 -15.32 -1.04
C PRO A 77 17.57 -13.81 -1.14
N ALA A 78 17.07 -13.18 -2.21
CA ALA A 78 17.15 -11.74 -2.41
C ALA A 78 16.41 -10.91 -1.34
N LEU A 79 15.45 -11.53 -0.64
CA LEU A 79 14.63 -10.87 0.39
C LEU A 79 15.08 -11.22 1.81
N ALA A 80 16.07 -12.10 1.98
CA ALA A 80 16.47 -12.64 3.28
C ALA A 80 16.79 -11.57 4.33
N ALA A 81 17.46 -10.47 3.93
CA ALA A 81 17.75 -9.36 4.84
C ALA A 81 16.48 -8.66 5.35
N GLY A 82 15.51 -8.42 4.46
CA GLY A 82 14.22 -7.85 4.84
C GLY A 82 13.42 -8.78 5.75
N VAL A 83 13.43 -10.09 5.47
CA VAL A 83 12.78 -11.10 6.33
C VAL A 83 13.42 -11.15 7.73
N ALA A 84 14.75 -11.12 7.81
CA ALA A 84 15.46 -11.10 9.09
C ALA A 84 15.19 -9.81 9.90
N ALA A 85 15.12 -8.66 9.24
CA ALA A 85 14.77 -7.38 9.87
C ALA A 85 13.34 -7.41 10.43
N MET A 86 12.36 -7.92 9.66
CA MET A 86 11.00 -8.10 10.14
C MET A 86 10.92 -9.08 11.32
N ALA A 87 11.66 -10.18 11.28
CA ALA A 87 11.71 -11.15 12.38
C ALA A 87 12.25 -10.50 13.66
N THR A 88 13.32 -9.70 13.55
CA THR A 88 13.87 -8.94 14.67
C THR A 88 12.86 -7.95 15.25
N LEU A 89 12.08 -7.28 14.39
CA LEU A 89 11.10 -6.28 14.81
C LEU A 89 9.87 -6.89 15.51
N ALA A 90 9.35 -7.99 14.97
CA ALA A 90 8.07 -8.57 15.41
C ALA A 90 8.25 -9.73 16.41
N MET A 91 9.28 -10.56 16.25
CA MET A 91 9.51 -11.80 16.99
C MET A 91 11.02 -12.06 17.21
N PRO A 92 11.74 -11.21 17.98
CA PRO A 92 13.21 -11.22 18.06
C PRO A 92 13.86 -12.51 18.62
N ARG A 93 13.07 -13.46 19.11
CA ARG A 93 13.53 -14.74 19.68
C ARG A 93 13.07 -15.96 18.89
N ALA A 94 12.34 -15.76 17.79
CA ALA A 94 11.86 -16.86 16.96
C ALA A 94 12.94 -17.30 15.98
N ASP A 95 12.98 -18.60 15.67
CA ASP A 95 13.66 -19.06 14.47
C ASP A 95 12.94 -18.53 13.22
N LEU A 96 13.68 -18.44 12.12
CA LEU A 96 13.20 -17.74 10.93
C LEU A 96 12.02 -18.46 10.27
N ASP A 97 12.01 -19.79 10.27
CA ASP A 97 10.92 -20.56 9.66
C ASP A 97 9.64 -20.44 10.47
N HIS A 98 9.74 -20.53 11.81
CA HIS A 98 8.60 -20.26 12.69
C HIS A 98 8.05 -18.84 12.50
N PHE A 99 8.93 -17.84 12.35
CA PHE A 99 8.53 -16.47 12.05
C PHE A 99 7.76 -16.39 10.72
N LYS A 100 8.31 -16.93 9.63
CA LYS A 100 7.67 -16.90 8.29
C LYS A 100 6.29 -17.57 8.30
N ASP A 101 6.18 -18.70 8.99
CA ASP A 101 4.93 -19.44 9.15
C ASP A 101 3.91 -18.66 9.97
N ARG A 102 4.34 -18.02 11.06
CA ARG A 102 3.48 -17.19 11.91
C ARG A 102 3.00 -15.96 11.16
N LEU A 103 3.91 -15.28 10.44
CA LEU A 103 3.60 -14.11 9.61
C LEU A 103 2.57 -14.47 8.53
N THR A 104 2.80 -15.58 7.82
CA THR A 104 1.89 -16.07 6.77
C THR A 104 0.49 -16.32 7.35
N ARG A 105 0.38 -17.07 8.44
CA ARG A 105 -0.92 -17.35 9.07
C ARG A 105 -1.61 -16.08 9.55
N ALA A 106 -0.88 -15.17 10.20
CA ALA A 106 -1.41 -13.92 10.72
C ALA A 106 -2.07 -13.07 9.62
N TRP A 107 -1.45 -12.98 8.45
CA TRP A 107 -1.93 -12.13 7.37
C TRP A 107 -3.00 -12.79 6.48
N PHE A 108 -2.99 -14.11 6.34
CA PHE A 108 -3.89 -14.81 5.40
C PHE A 108 -5.15 -15.39 6.05
N ALA A 109 -5.13 -15.80 7.32
CA ALA A 109 -6.26 -16.52 7.93
C ALA A 109 -7.55 -15.68 8.07
N ALA A 110 -7.45 -14.36 8.05
CA ALA A 110 -8.60 -13.43 8.02
C ALA A 110 -8.61 -12.50 6.78
N GLY A 111 -7.81 -12.84 5.75
CA GLY A 111 -7.73 -12.07 4.50
C GLY A 111 -7.15 -10.67 4.66
N GLY A 112 -6.32 -10.43 5.69
CA GLY A 112 -5.68 -9.14 5.93
C GLY A 112 -4.68 -8.76 4.85
N PHE A 113 -3.96 -9.73 4.28
CA PHE A 113 -2.98 -9.48 3.23
C PHE A 113 -3.63 -8.85 1.99
N GLU A 114 -4.64 -9.51 1.45
CA GLU A 114 -5.42 -9.01 0.30
C GLU A 114 -6.04 -7.64 0.62
N HIS A 115 -6.62 -7.50 1.80
CA HIS A 115 -7.29 -6.27 2.19
C HIS A 115 -6.32 -5.08 2.27
N VAL A 116 -5.19 -5.22 2.98
CA VAL A 116 -4.25 -4.12 3.22
C VAL A 116 -3.39 -3.84 1.98
N PHE A 117 -2.77 -4.86 1.39
CA PHE A 117 -1.77 -4.67 0.35
C PHE A 117 -2.37 -4.63 -1.05
N CYS A 118 -3.29 -5.54 -1.36
CA CYS A 118 -3.73 -5.76 -2.74
C CYS A 118 -4.95 -4.95 -3.12
N GLY A 119 -5.81 -4.63 -2.15
CA GLY A 119 -7.14 -4.05 -2.34
C GLY A 119 -8.15 -5.08 -2.84
N GLN A 120 -9.42 -4.90 -2.46
CA GLN A 120 -10.53 -5.78 -2.84
C GLN A 120 -11.55 -5.01 -3.70
N PRO A 121 -11.28 -4.82 -5.01
CA PRO A 121 -12.17 -4.06 -5.88
C PRO A 121 -13.56 -4.70 -6.01
N GLY A 122 -14.60 -3.89 -5.79
CA GLY A 122 -15.98 -4.25 -6.09
C GLY A 122 -16.70 -3.11 -6.82
N ARG A 123 -17.95 -3.31 -7.24
CA ARG A 123 -18.72 -2.30 -8.00
C ARG A 123 -19.09 -1.05 -7.20
N ARG A 124 -19.07 -1.12 -5.86
CA ARG A 124 -19.50 -0.02 -4.99
C ARG A 124 -18.39 0.52 -4.08
N THR A 125 -17.33 -0.24 -3.92
CA THR A 125 -16.25 0.08 -2.98
C THR A 125 -15.01 -0.73 -3.34
N VAL A 126 -13.87 -0.29 -2.81
CA VAL A 126 -12.65 -1.09 -2.70
C VAL A 126 -12.50 -1.46 -1.22
N GLY A 127 -12.40 -2.75 -0.89
CA GLY A 127 -12.03 -3.16 0.46
C GLY A 127 -10.54 -2.88 0.71
N GLY A 128 -10.25 -2.24 1.84
CA GLY A 128 -8.88 -1.89 2.24
C GLY A 128 -8.19 -0.97 1.24
N LEU A 129 -7.06 -1.44 0.68
CA LEU A 129 -6.10 -0.70 -0.16
C LEU A 129 -5.35 0.36 0.66
N HIS A 130 -4.39 -0.07 1.46
CA HIS A 130 -3.65 0.78 2.42
C HIS A 130 -2.14 0.81 2.18
N PHE A 131 -1.69 0.21 1.07
CA PHE A 131 -0.29 0.12 0.69
C PHE A 131 0.00 1.05 -0.49
N ALA A 132 0.76 2.12 -0.25
CA ALA A 132 0.99 3.18 -1.24
C ALA A 132 1.55 2.68 -2.59
N PRO A 133 2.51 1.72 -2.64
CA PRO A 133 2.96 1.14 -3.90
C PRO A 133 1.86 0.53 -4.76
N ARG A 134 0.77 -0.01 -4.18
CA ARG A 134 -0.36 -0.53 -4.96
C ARG A 134 -1.15 0.59 -5.63
N TYR A 135 -1.21 1.79 -5.05
CA TYR A 135 -1.78 2.96 -5.73
C TYR A 135 -0.92 3.37 -6.92
N LEU A 136 0.41 3.33 -6.77
CA LEU A 136 1.35 3.72 -7.83
C LEU A 136 1.22 2.76 -9.02
N GLU A 137 1.25 1.46 -8.78
CA GLU A 137 1.07 0.44 -9.82
C GLU A 137 -0.27 0.62 -10.56
N LEU A 138 -1.38 0.79 -9.83
CA LEU A 138 -2.69 1.02 -10.46
C LEU A 138 -2.76 2.31 -11.29
N GLN A 139 -2.02 3.35 -10.88
CA GLN A 139 -1.89 4.58 -11.66
C GLN A 139 -1.08 4.35 -12.94
N GLU A 140 0.07 3.68 -12.84
CA GLU A 140 0.96 3.40 -13.97
C GLU A 140 0.28 2.50 -15.03
N GLU A 141 -0.59 1.60 -14.58
CA GLU A 141 -1.42 0.75 -15.44
C GLU A 141 -2.67 1.47 -16.00
N GLY A 142 -2.95 2.73 -15.60
CA GLY A 142 -4.15 3.46 -16.01
C GLY A 142 -5.46 2.94 -15.40
N LEU A 143 -5.37 2.04 -14.43
CA LEU A 143 -6.50 1.38 -13.78
C LEU A 143 -7.15 2.25 -12.72
N ALA A 144 -6.41 3.12 -12.05
CA ALA A 144 -6.97 4.00 -11.03
C ALA A 144 -6.30 5.38 -10.96
N GLY A 145 -7.01 6.32 -10.37
CA GLY A 145 -6.52 7.64 -10.02
C GLY A 145 -7.37 8.26 -8.92
N ARG A 146 -6.99 9.45 -8.45
CA ARG A 146 -7.75 10.14 -7.40
C ARG A 146 -9.01 10.80 -7.96
N LEU A 147 -9.98 11.01 -7.07
CA LEU A 147 -11.08 11.94 -7.30
C LEU A 147 -10.63 13.37 -6.91
N PRO A 148 -11.24 14.42 -7.50
CA PRO A 148 -11.13 15.77 -6.96
C PRO A 148 -11.62 15.79 -5.50
N PRO A 149 -11.04 16.63 -4.60
CA PRO A 149 -11.48 16.71 -3.21
C PRO A 149 -12.98 16.95 -3.03
N ALA A 150 -13.58 17.80 -3.87
CA ALA A 150 -15.02 18.08 -3.85
C ALA A 150 -15.91 16.85 -4.14
N ALA A 151 -15.37 15.79 -4.74
CA ALA A 151 -16.09 14.54 -5.02
C ALA A 151 -15.96 13.50 -3.90
N CYS A 152 -15.19 13.79 -2.84
CA CYS A 152 -15.06 12.95 -1.65
C CYS A 152 -15.07 13.82 -0.39
N ASN A 153 -16.22 13.91 0.29
CA ASN A 153 -16.39 14.71 1.50
C ASN A 153 -15.62 14.22 2.74
N ARG A 154 -14.81 13.17 2.58
CA ARG A 154 -13.95 12.56 3.61
C ARG A 154 -12.47 12.63 3.23
N THR A 155 -12.10 13.50 2.29
CA THR A 155 -10.69 13.76 2.00
C THR A 155 -10.03 14.45 3.19
N GLU A 156 -8.93 13.89 3.65
CA GLU A 156 -8.09 14.40 4.73
C GLU A 156 -6.63 14.12 4.37
N ILE A 157 -5.82 15.17 4.28
CA ILE A 157 -4.39 15.06 3.96
C ILE A 157 -3.64 15.68 5.13
N VAL A 158 -2.96 14.82 5.88
CA VAL A 158 -2.08 15.20 6.99
C VAL A 158 -0.79 14.41 6.77
N PRO A 159 0.15 14.93 5.97
CA PRO A 159 1.33 14.17 5.58
C PRO A 159 2.07 13.59 6.79
N PRO A 160 2.55 12.34 6.71
CA PRO A 160 2.62 11.52 5.49
C PRO A 160 1.34 10.72 5.18
N ILE A 161 0.20 10.99 5.83
CA ILE A 161 -1.06 10.25 5.67
C ILE A 161 -1.99 10.94 4.67
N TYR A 162 -2.50 10.15 3.72
CA TYR A 162 -3.37 10.59 2.63
C TYR A 162 -4.66 9.79 2.64
N THR A 163 -5.77 10.45 2.97
CA THR A 163 -7.13 9.93 2.88
C THR A 163 -7.84 10.63 1.73
N ILE A 164 -8.09 9.92 0.64
CA ILE A 164 -8.58 10.49 -0.63
C ILE A 164 -9.72 9.67 -1.24
N GLY A 165 -10.48 10.29 -2.15
CA GLY A 165 -11.36 9.53 -3.04
C GLY A 165 -10.57 8.97 -4.22
N MET A 166 -11.00 7.84 -4.76
CA MET A 166 -10.42 7.24 -5.96
C MET A 166 -11.50 6.88 -7.00
N VAL A 167 -11.08 6.91 -8.25
CA VAL A 167 -11.78 6.34 -9.40
C VAL A 167 -10.97 5.14 -9.91
N TYR A 168 -11.62 4.04 -10.26
CA TYR A 168 -10.92 2.81 -10.68
C TYR A 168 -11.72 2.01 -11.70
N ALA A 169 -11.01 1.22 -12.52
CA ALA A 169 -11.59 0.20 -13.38
C ALA A 169 -11.73 -1.13 -12.62
N LEU A 170 -12.71 -1.95 -13.01
CA LEU A 170 -12.79 -3.35 -12.58
C LEU A 170 -12.33 -4.26 -13.72
N PRO A 171 -11.63 -5.36 -13.43
CA PRO A 171 -11.34 -6.38 -14.42
C PRO A 171 -12.61 -6.84 -15.15
N GLY A 172 -12.56 -6.88 -16.48
CA GLY A 172 -13.69 -7.30 -17.32
C GLY A 172 -14.90 -6.38 -17.32
N SER A 173 -14.82 -5.17 -16.74
CA SER A 173 -15.90 -4.19 -16.77
C SER A 173 -15.55 -3.00 -17.67
N PRO A 174 -16.51 -2.50 -18.50
CA PRO A 174 -16.26 -1.37 -19.39
C PRO A 174 -16.31 -0.01 -18.69
N GLY A 175 -16.71 0.06 -17.42
CA GLY A 175 -16.95 1.30 -16.68
C GLY A 175 -15.90 1.58 -15.59
N ARG A 176 -15.84 2.85 -15.18
CA ARG A 176 -15.10 3.28 -13.98
C ARG A 176 -16.04 3.42 -12.78
N PHE A 177 -15.52 3.07 -11.62
CA PHE A 177 -16.19 3.06 -10.33
C PHE A 177 -15.51 4.03 -9.37
N ARG A 178 -16.16 4.35 -8.25
CA ARG A 178 -15.66 5.30 -7.26
C ARG A 178 -15.63 4.66 -5.89
N ALA A 179 -14.60 4.96 -5.11
CA ALA A 179 -14.51 4.64 -3.70
C ALA A 179 -14.05 5.89 -2.92
N CYS A 180 -14.70 6.15 -1.79
CA CYS A 180 -14.39 7.29 -0.94
C CYS A 180 -14.72 6.98 0.53
N PRO A 181 -13.76 7.10 1.46
CA PRO A 181 -12.35 7.36 1.27
C PRO A 181 -11.53 6.07 1.10
N LYS A 182 -10.28 6.26 0.71
CA LYS A 182 -9.20 5.29 0.68
C LYS A 182 -7.95 5.97 1.25
N GLY A 183 -7.23 5.25 2.11
CA GLY A 183 -6.18 5.84 2.95
C GLY A 183 -4.87 5.08 2.85
N TYR A 184 -3.75 5.78 2.70
CA TYR A 184 -2.40 5.22 2.79
C TYR A 184 -1.46 6.21 3.49
N ALA A 185 -0.27 5.76 3.87
CA ALA A 185 0.82 6.65 4.26
C ALA A 185 2.03 6.49 3.34
N LEU A 186 2.78 7.58 3.20
CA LEU A 186 4.12 7.58 2.62
C LEU A 186 5.16 7.21 3.68
N GLY A 187 6.31 6.72 3.21
CA GLY A 187 7.43 6.33 4.06
C GLY A 187 7.16 5.11 4.93
N VAL A 188 6.19 4.26 4.57
CA VAL A 188 5.95 2.97 5.23
C VAL A 188 6.01 1.86 4.18
N ASP A 189 7.10 1.11 4.16
CA ASP A 189 7.29 -0.01 3.25
C ASP A 189 6.49 -1.27 3.66
N ALA A 190 6.46 -2.25 2.76
CA ALA A 190 5.73 -3.50 2.98
C ALA A 190 6.25 -4.29 4.18
N ALA A 191 7.57 -4.31 4.38
CA ALA A 191 8.20 -5.04 5.47
C ALA A 191 7.77 -4.46 6.83
N THR A 192 7.74 -3.13 6.94
CA THR A 192 7.31 -2.40 8.13
C THR A 192 5.84 -2.65 8.41
N LEU A 193 4.95 -2.61 7.41
CA LEU A 193 3.53 -2.94 7.59
C LEU A 193 3.35 -4.39 8.06
N LEU A 194 4.00 -5.34 7.39
CA LEU A 194 3.89 -6.78 7.69
C LEU A 194 4.33 -7.10 9.13
N ALA A 195 5.50 -6.58 9.53
CA ALA A 195 6.06 -6.81 10.86
C ALA A 195 5.28 -6.06 11.95
N SER A 196 4.92 -4.80 11.71
CA SER A 196 4.16 -3.99 12.67
C SER A 196 2.76 -4.57 12.91
N GLY A 197 2.09 -5.04 11.86
CA GLY A 197 0.80 -5.72 11.98
C GLY A 197 0.90 -7.03 12.78
N LEU A 198 1.93 -7.85 12.54
CA LEU A 198 2.16 -9.06 13.34
C LEU A 198 2.44 -8.71 14.81
N LYS A 199 3.26 -7.69 15.07
CA LYS A 199 3.55 -7.21 16.42
C LYS A 199 2.28 -6.75 17.14
N ALA A 200 1.40 -6.03 16.45
CA ALA A 200 0.10 -5.61 16.98
C ALA A 200 -0.79 -6.81 17.33
N LEU A 201 -0.85 -7.82 16.44
CA LEU A 201 -1.59 -9.06 16.71
C LEU A 201 -1.08 -9.80 17.95
N LEU A 202 0.25 -9.89 18.10
CA LEU A 202 0.87 -10.55 19.25
C LEU A 202 0.64 -9.78 20.56
N ALA A 203 0.57 -8.44 20.49
CA ALA A 203 0.28 -7.59 21.64
C ALA A 203 -1.20 -7.64 22.06
N GLU A 204 -2.14 -7.61 21.10
CA GLU A 204 -3.57 -7.63 21.40
C GLU A 204 -4.03 -9.02 21.89
N GLY A 205 -3.55 -10.10 21.27
CA GLY A 205 -3.82 -11.48 21.71
C GLY A 205 -5.27 -11.96 21.58
N ARG A 206 -6.21 -11.13 21.09
CA ARG A 206 -7.63 -11.45 20.92
C ARG A 206 -8.24 -10.77 19.68
N ASP A 207 -9.48 -11.16 19.35
CA ASP A 207 -10.29 -10.48 18.35
C ASP A 207 -10.71 -9.09 18.84
N GLY A 208 -10.66 -8.10 17.97
CA GLY A 208 -10.97 -6.72 18.34
C GLY A 208 -10.30 -5.69 17.47
N MET A 209 -10.41 -4.44 17.89
CA MET A 209 -9.75 -3.29 17.28
C MET A 209 -8.92 -2.57 18.34
N CYS A 210 -7.72 -2.15 17.96
CA CYS A 210 -6.87 -1.30 18.78
C CYS A 210 -6.01 -0.38 17.89
N LEU A 211 -5.40 0.63 18.50
CA LEU A 211 -4.42 1.51 17.88
C LEU A 211 -3.02 1.01 18.18
N ALA A 212 -2.24 0.78 17.13
CA ALA A 212 -0.85 0.37 17.23
C ALA A 212 0.09 1.51 16.84
N PRO A 213 1.25 1.65 17.50
CA PRO A 213 2.29 2.54 17.01
C PRO A 213 2.86 2.01 15.68
N LEU A 214 3.09 2.92 14.75
CA LEU A 214 3.78 2.69 13.49
C LEU A 214 4.86 3.76 13.33
N ARG A 215 5.94 3.43 12.64
CA ARG A 215 6.97 4.40 12.26
C ARG A 215 7.22 4.34 10.78
N THR A 216 7.50 5.50 10.21
CA THR A 216 8.02 5.64 8.86
C THR A 216 9.54 5.40 8.81
N ASP A 217 10.07 5.31 7.61
CA ASP A 217 11.50 5.11 7.34
C ASP A 217 12.38 6.25 7.89
N ASP A 218 11.85 7.48 7.95
CA ASP A 218 12.51 8.65 8.55
C ASP A 218 12.30 8.77 10.06
N GLY A 219 11.60 7.80 10.67
CA GLY A 219 11.35 7.73 12.11
C GLY A 219 10.12 8.51 12.60
N THR A 220 9.36 9.17 11.71
CA THR A 220 8.10 9.82 12.06
C THR A 220 7.13 8.83 12.71
N ALA A 221 6.60 9.19 13.86
CA ALA A 221 5.65 8.37 14.61
C ALA A 221 4.23 8.54 14.05
N LEU A 222 3.63 7.42 13.64
CA LEU A 222 2.24 7.34 13.20
C LEU A 222 1.42 6.47 14.16
N GLN A 223 0.11 6.56 14.05
CA GLN A 223 -0.81 5.58 14.64
C GLN A 223 -1.52 4.81 13.54
N ALA A 224 -1.61 3.50 13.73
CA ALA A 224 -2.31 2.61 12.83
C ALA A 224 -3.53 1.99 13.51
N VAL A 225 -4.65 1.95 12.79
CA VAL A 225 -5.82 1.16 13.15
C VAL A 225 -5.49 -0.30 12.87
N PHE A 226 -5.57 -1.13 13.89
CA PHE A 226 -5.41 -2.57 13.80
C PHE A 226 -6.73 -3.26 14.09
N VAL A 227 -7.10 -4.25 13.28
CA VAL A 227 -8.25 -5.11 13.55
C VAL A 227 -7.84 -6.57 13.44
N ALA A 228 -8.07 -7.33 14.51
CA ALA A 228 -7.94 -8.78 14.55
C ALA A 228 -9.30 -9.47 14.48
N ARG A 229 -9.34 -10.60 13.76
CA ARG A 229 -10.48 -11.51 13.70
C ARG A 229 -10.00 -12.94 13.57
N ARG A 230 -10.55 -13.85 14.37
CA ARG A 230 -10.17 -15.26 14.47
C ARG A 230 -8.66 -15.43 14.70
N GLY A 231 -8.07 -14.60 15.55
CA GLY A 231 -6.63 -14.64 15.86
C GLY A 231 -5.71 -14.29 14.68
N ALA A 232 -6.23 -13.56 13.69
CA ALA A 232 -5.50 -13.14 12.50
C ALA A 232 -5.84 -11.68 12.14
N ILE A 233 -5.00 -11.07 11.31
CA ILE A 233 -5.10 -9.67 10.92
C ILE A 233 -6.20 -9.54 9.86
N ARG A 234 -7.18 -8.66 10.12
CA ARG A 234 -8.22 -8.31 9.16
C ARG A 234 -7.90 -7.02 8.41
N THR A 235 -7.37 -6.01 9.10
CA THR A 235 -6.83 -4.79 8.50
C THR A 235 -5.78 -4.17 9.43
N PHE A 236 -4.86 -3.42 8.85
CA PHE A 236 -3.83 -2.66 9.53
C PHE A 236 -3.45 -1.47 8.65
N TYR A 237 -3.72 -0.24 9.09
CA TYR A 237 -3.45 0.94 8.28
C TYR A 237 -3.23 2.20 9.12
N PRO A 238 -2.32 3.10 8.72
CA PRO A 238 -2.16 4.41 9.33
C PRO A 238 -3.37 5.30 9.05
N ASP A 239 -3.74 6.09 10.04
CA ASP A 239 -4.86 7.04 9.96
C ASP A 239 -4.48 8.35 10.66
N ALA A 240 -4.91 9.49 10.11
CA ALA A 240 -4.57 10.81 10.62
C ALA A 240 -5.36 11.16 11.89
N THR A 241 -6.60 10.69 11.97
CA THR A 241 -7.54 10.94 13.07
C THR A 241 -8.16 9.63 13.57
N PRO A 242 -7.34 8.65 14.01
CA PRO A 242 -7.84 7.34 14.35
C PRO A 242 -8.83 7.42 15.52
N HIS A 243 -9.98 6.75 15.35
CA HIS A 243 -11.03 6.70 16.35
C HIS A 243 -11.30 5.28 16.82
N CYS A 244 -11.50 5.11 18.12
CA CYS A 244 -11.87 3.83 18.71
C CYS A 244 -13.37 3.59 18.64
N SER A 245 -13.75 2.35 18.33
CA SER A 245 -15.15 1.94 18.12
C SER A 245 -16.02 2.04 19.37
N SER A 246 -15.45 2.31 20.55
CA SER A 246 -16.14 2.42 21.84
C SER A 246 -16.32 3.85 22.35
N GLY A 247 -16.00 4.89 21.57
CA GLY A 247 -16.08 6.28 22.04
C GLY A 247 -15.10 6.61 23.19
N SER A 248 -14.15 5.71 23.46
CA SER A 248 -13.12 5.92 24.48
C SER A 248 -12.01 6.81 23.92
N GLN A 249 -11.45 7.67 24.78
CA GLN A 249 -10.34 8.55 24.43
C GLN A 249 -9.12 7.73 23.95
N ASN A 250 -8.28 8.31 23.09
CA ASN A 250 -7.09 7.72 22.45
C ASN A 250 -6.07 7.01 23.38
N GLY A 251 -6.24 7.08 24.71
CA GLY A 251 -5.40 6.41 25.71
C GLY A 251 -5.78 4.96 26.04
N THR A 252 -7.06 4.55 25.92
CA THR A 252 -7.54 3.25 26.44
C THR A 252 -7.72 2.15 25.39
N CYS A 253 -7.27 2.41 24.17
CA CYS A 253 -7.53 1.57 22.99
C CYS A 253 -6.23 1.13 22.31
N ARG A 254 -5.11 1.16 23.03
CA ARG A 254 -3.81 0.75 22.50
C ARG A 254 -3.70 -0.77 22.50
N CYS A 255 -3.07 -1.33 21.47
CA CYS A 255 -2.85 -2.77 21.41
C CYS A 255 -1.97 -3.21 22.59
N GLY A 256 -2.46 -4.19 23.36
CA GLY A 256 -1.80 -4.68 24.59
C GLY A 256 -1.88 -3.74 25.79
N GLY A 257 -2.78 -2.74 25.76
CA GLY A 257 -3.10 -1.85 26.88
C GLY A 257 -4.16 -2.39 27.83
#